data_AF-A0A4Z2E538-F1
#
_entry.id   AF-A0A4Z2E538-F1
#
_cell.length_a   1.000
_cell.length_b   1.000
_cell.length_c   1.000
_cell.angle_alpha   90.00
_cell.angle_beta   90.00
_cell.angle_gamma   90.00
#
_symmetry.space_group_name_H-M   'P 1'
#
loop_
_entity.id
_entity.type
_entity.pdbx_description
1 polymer ?
#
loop_
_entity_poly.entity_id
_entity_poly.type
_entity_poly.pdbx_seq_one_letter_code
_entity_poly.pdbx_strand_id
1 'polypeptide(L)'
;MNWADAQRYCREKYIDLATFESVDDVRMVTAGTDSWIGLHDDPQSWKDSMGNDTNSWRWSATGETSKTGYQRWAPNEPAGSEENEMCAQMLATGEWDDYGCEARSDLSFVCYTGEKLRVQGFYKLNVFVYRKCHKYCSRLCIYV
;
A
#
# COMPACT_ATOMS: atom_id res chain seq x y z
N MET A 1 -7.36 -4.76 9.52
CA MET A 1 -7.45 -6.03 8.77
C MET A 1 -6.01 -6.43 8.47
N ASN A 2 -5.63 -7.71 8.36
CA ASN A 2 -4.23 -8.01 7.98
C ASN A 2 -3.99 -7.54 6.53
N TRP A 3 -2.73 -7.45 6.10
CA TRP A 3 -2.39 -6.89 4.79
C TRP A 3 -3.04 -7.69 3.65
N ALA A 4 -3.01 -9.02 3.72
CA ALA A 4 -3.56 -9.89 2.69
C ALA A 4 -5.10 -9.77 2.55
N ASP A 5 -5.81 -9.69 3.68
CA ASP A 5 -7.25 -9.46 3.69
C ASP A 5 -7.59 -8.05 3.15
N ALA A 6 -6.77 -7.05 3.44
CA ALA A 6 -6.93 -5.69 2.91
C ALA A 6 -6.73 -5.63 1.40
N GLN A 7 -5.70 -6.31 0.89
CA GLN A 7 -5.47 -6.49 -0.53
C GLN A 7 -6.65 -7.19 -1.19
N ARG A 8 -7.13 -8.31 -0.62
CA ARG A 8 -8.29 -9.03 -1.13
C ARG A 8 -9.51 -8.13 -1.21
N TYR A 9 -9.78 -7.35 -0.15
CA TYR A 9 -10.88 -6.38 -0.16
C TYR A 9 -10.74 -5.35 -1.30
N CYS A 10 -9.56 -4.77 -1.46
CA CYS A 10 -9.34 -3.80 -2.53
C CYS A 10 -9.49 -4.43 -3.92
N ARG A 11 -9.07 -5.68 -4.13
CA ARG A 11 -9.26 -6.40 -5.41
C ARG A 11 -10.70 -6.81 -5.68
N GLU A 12 -11.49 -7.07 -4.63
CA GLU A 12 -12.92 -7.38 -4.74
C GLU A 12 -13.77 -6.16 -5.08
N LYS A 13 -13.36 -4.96 -4.66
CA LYS A 13 -14.16 -3.72 -4.76
C LYS A 13 -13.58 -2.68 -5.71
N TYR A 14 -12.28 -2.71 -5.94
CA TYR A 14 -11.49 -1.69 -6.65
C TYR A 14 -10.42 -2.39 -7.51
N ILE A 15 -9.24 -1.79 -7.68
CA ILE A 15 -8.13 -2.41 -8.42
C ILE A 15 -7.24 -3.22 -7.48
N ASP A 16 -6.58 -2.55 -6.53
CA ASP A 16 -5.66 -3.16 -5.56
C ASP A 16 -5.43 -2.19 -4.39
N LEU A 17 -4.55 -2.50 -3.45
CA LEU A 17 -4.00 -1.52 -2.51
C LEU A 17 -3.27 -0.39 -3.25
N ALA A 18 -3.19 0.78 -2.62
CA ALA A 18 -2.63 1.98 -3.21
C ALA A 18 -1.15 1.85 -3.56
N THR A 19 -0.81 2.31 -4.76
CA THR A 19 0.54 2.48 -5.27
C THR A 19 0.89 3.96 -5.32
N PHE A 20 2.13 4.32 -5.01
CA PHE A 20 2.58 5.71 -4.99
C PHE A 20 3.77 5.89 -5.91
N GLU A 21 3.64 6.77 -6.89
CA GLU A 21 4.72 7.09 -7.84
C GLU A 21 5.18 8.55 -7.73
N SER A 22 4.57 9.32 -6.83
CA SER A 22 4.91 10.73 -6.63
C SER A 22 4.45 11.23 -5.26
N VAL A 23 4.97 12.40 -4.85
CA VAL A 23 4.53 13.11 -3.64
C VAL A 23 3.07 13.55 -3.71
N ASP A 24 2.56 13.84 -4.91
CA ASP A 24 1.18 14.27 -5.11
C ASP A 24 0.21 13.12 -4.82
N ASP A 25 0.61 11.88 -5.10
CA ASP A 25 -0.17 10.68 -4.74
C ASP A 25 -0.33 10.55 -3.22
N VAL A 26 0.72 10.84 -2.45
CA VAL A 26 0.70 10.71 -0.97
C VAL A 26 -0.12 11.83 -0.31
N ARG A 27 -0.10 13.03 -0.87
CA ARG A 27 -0.89 14.18 -0.37
C ARG A 27 -2.39 13.93 -0.44
N MET A 28 -2.85 13.11 -1.38
CA MET A 28 -4.26 12.73 -1.50
C MET A 28 -4.72 11.74 -0.42
N VAL A 29 -3.79 11.10 0.31
CA VAL A 29 -4.09 9.99 1.24
C VAL A 29 -3.81 10.33 2.70
N THR A 30 -3.10 11.42 2.97
CA THR A 30 -2.69 11.86 4.31
C THR A 30 -3.88 12.37 5.14
N ALA A 31 -4.80 11.46 5.47
CA ALA A 31 -5.98 11.69 6.32
C ALA A 31 -5.68 11.44 7.82
N GLY A 32 -4.40 11.27 8.20
CA GLY A 32 -3.97 11.22 9.60
C GLY A 32 -4.08 9.87 10.30
N THR A 33 -4.12 8.74 9.57
CA THR A 33 -4.14 7.40 10.18
C THR A 33 -3.18 6.43 9.50
N ASP A 34 -2.52 5.60 10.31
CA ASP A 34 -1.68 4.52 9.82
C ASP A 34 -2.51 3.54 8.98
N SER A 35 -2.02 3.24 7.79
CA SER A 35 -2.79 2.50 6.78
C SER A 35 -1.93 1.54 5.97
N TRP A 36 -2.44 0.34 5.69
CA TRP A 36 -1.81 -0.55 4.72
C TRP A 36 -1.78 0.06 3.32
N ILE A 37 -0.62 -0.07 2.67
CA ILE A 37 -0.39 0.31 1.28
C ILE A 37 0.02 -0.91 0.47
N GLY A 38 0.03 -0.79 -0.86
CA GLY A 38 0.26 -1.93 -1.76
C GLY A 38 1.71 -2.38 -1.84
N LEU A 39 2.63 -1.75 -1.11
CA LEU A 39 4.04 -2.10 -1.14
C LEU A 39 4.26 -3.33 -0.24
N HIS A 40 4.87 -4.37 -0.81
CA HIS A 40 5.28 -5.56 -0.08
C HIS A 40 6.67 -6.00 -0.56
N ASP A 41 7.41 -6.65 0.32
CA ASP A 41 8.69 -7.24 -0.02
C ASP A 41 8.46 -8.55 -0.80
N ASP A 42 9.30 -8.80 -1.80
CA ASP A 42 9.41 -10.09 -2.48
C ASP A 42 10.79 -10.69 -2.18
N PRO A 43 10.91 -11.53 -1.12
CA PRO A 43 12.12 -12.24 -0.78
C PRO A 43 12.49 -13.33 -1.79
N GLN A 44 11.94 -13.40 -2.99
CA GLN A 44 12.47 -14.20 -4.08
C GLN A 44 13.18 -13.31 -5.12
N SER A 45 12.92 -12.01 -5.13
CA SER A 45 13.53 -11.05 -6.06
C SER A 45 15.06 -10.91 -5.88
N TRP A 46 15.59 -11.07 -4.66
CA TRP A 46 17.04 -11.12 -4.39
C TRP A 46 17.77 -12.31 -5.04
N LYS A 47 17.07 -13.42 -5.31
CA LYS A 47 17.67 -14.67 -5.80
C LYS A 47 17.87 -14.71 -7.30
N ASP A 48 17.01 -14.03 -8.05
CA ASP A 48 17.04 -14.07 -9.51
C ASP A 48 18.00 -13.01 -10.11
N SER A 49 18.38 -12.01 -9.32
CA SER A 49 19.37 -11.01 -9.69
C SER A 49 20.78 -11.41 -9.24
N MET A 50 21.55 -12.06 -10.12
CA MET A 50 23.04 -12.06 -10.04
C MET A 50 23.65 -10.65 -10.21
N GLY A 51 22.85 -9.59 -10.06
CA GLY A 51 23.24 -8.20 -10.20
C GLY A 51 22.36 -7.34 -9.30
N ASN A 52 22.91 -6.93 -8.16
CA ASN A 52 22.80 -5.60 -7.56
C ASN A 52 21.42 -4.89 -7.45
N ASP A 53 20.28 -5.55 -7.66
CA ASP A 53 18.97 -4.98 -7.37
C ASP A 53 18.81 -4.92 -5.85
N THR A 54 19.16 -3.76 -5.30
CA THR A 54 19.11 -3.46 -3.87
C THR A 54 17.69 -3.28 -3.33
N ASN A 55 16.68 -3.33 -4.20
CA ASN A 55 15.29 -3.10 -3.84
C ASN A 55 14.42 -4.30 -4.21
N SER A 56 13.96 -5.03 -3.20
CA SER A 56 13.05 -6.18 -3.30
C SER A 56 11.58 -5.81 -3.15
N TRP A 57 11.28 -4.55 -2.81
CA TRP A 57 9.91 -4.06 -2.65
C TRP A 57 9.18 -3.90 -3.99
N ARG A 58 7.94 -4.39 -4.05
CA ARG A 58 7.09 -4.38 -5.23
C ARG A 58 5.70 -3.88 -4.86
N TRP A 59 5.07 -3.20 -5.81
CA TRP A 59 3.66 -2.81 -5.70
C TRP A 59 2.77 -4.01 -6.02
N SER A 60 1.83 -4.35 -5.14
CA SER A 60 0.89 -5.46 -5.32
C SER A 60 0.04 -5.36 -6.59
N ALA A 61 -0.24 -4.14 -7.03
CA ALA A 61 -1.04 -3.87 -8.22
C ALA A 61 -0.31 -4.21 -9.53
N THR A 62 1.02 -4.10 -9.55
CA THR A 62 1.84 -4.22 -10.78
C THR A 62 2.84 -5.36 -10.73
N GLY A 63 3.26 -5.79 -9.54
CA GLY A 63 4.39 -6.70 -9.34
C GLY A 63 5.75 -6.07 -9.66
N GLU A 64 5.80 -4.74 -9.82
CA GLU A 64 6.99 -3.98 -10.25
C GLU A 64 7.48 -3.06 -9.12
N THR A 65 8.76 -2.67 -9.17
CA THR A 65 9.28 -1.55 -8.37
C THR A 65 8.62 -0.23 -8.80
N SER A 66 8.79 0.82 -7.99
CA SER A 66 8.41 2.17 -8.43
C SER A 66 9.11 2.54 -9.74
N LYS A 67 8.31 2.94 -10.74
CA LYS A 67 8.80 3.33 -12.08
C LYS A 67 9.57 4.64 -12.06
N THR A 68 9.24 5.48 -11.09
CA THR A 68 9.87 6.78 -10.86
C THR A 68 11.04 6.69 -9.88
N GLY A 69 11.23 5.55 -9.22
CA GLY A 69 12.13 5.41 -8.09
C GLY A 69 11.64 6.12 -6.82
N TYR A 70 10.38 6.58 -6.80
CA TYR A 70 9.80 7.28 -5.66
C TYR A 70 9.72 6.36 -4.44
N GLN A 71 10.28 6.85 -3.33
CA GLN A 71 10.25 6.18 -2.04
C GLN A 71 10.07 7.22 -0.95
N ARG A 72 9.30 6.88 0.09
CA ARG A 72 9.07 7.75 1.25
C ARG A 72 9.19 7.01 2.57
N TRP A 73 10.17 6.11 2.66
CA TRP A 73 10.51 5.42 3.90
C TRP A 73 10.76 6.42 5.05
N ALA A 74 10.29 6.06 6.24
CA ALA A 74 10.61 6.77 7.46
C ALA A 74 12.13 6.66 7.76
N PRO A 75 12.68 7.54 8.61
CA PRO A 75 14.09 7.46 8.96
C PRO A 75 14.46 6.09 9.54
N ASN A 76 15.49 5.47 8.95
CA ASN A 76 15.99 4.11 9.24
C ASN A 76 15.18 2.95 8.64
N GLU A 77 14.13 3.24 7.86
CA GLU A 77 13.37 2.23 7.12
C GLU A 77 13.82 2.12 5.64
N PRO A 78 13.66 0.93 5.02
CA PRO A 78 13.23 -0.32 5.64
C PRO A 78 14.35 -0.90 6.52
N ALA A 79 14.06 -1.16 7.79
CA ALA A 79 15.01 -1.70 8.76
C ALA A 79 15.09 -3.21 8.59
N GLY A 80 15.51 -3.67 7.40
CA GLY A 80 15.43 -5.06 6.91
C GLY A 80 16.04 -6.13 7.82
N SER A 81 15.40 -6.41 8.96
CA SER A 81 16.01 -7.13 10.08
C SER A 81 15.05 -8.04 10.84
N GLU A 82 13.78 -8.13 10.47
CA GLU A 82 12.90 -9.20 10.95
C GLU A 82 12.29 -9.97 9.79
N GLU A 83 12.48 -11.29 9.75
CA GLU A 83 12.00 -12.22 8.70
C GLU A 83 10.47 -12.20 8.47
N ASN A 84 9.74 -11.32 9.16
CA ASN A 84 8.28 -11.22 9.16
C ASN A 84 7.73 -9.84 8.75
N GLU A 85 8.58 -8.82 8.52
CA GLU A 85 8.13 -7.45 8.18
C GLU A 85 8.11 -7.20 6.66
N MET A 86 7.38 -8.05 5.94
CA MET A 86 7.36 -8.04 4.47
C MET A 86 6.28 -7.11 3.88
N CYS A 87 5.58 -6.31 4.68
CA CYS A 87 4.48 -5.47 4.22
C CYS A 87 4.70 -4.03 4.66
N ALA A 88 4.42 -3.05 3.81
CA ALA A 88 4.55 -1.65 4.20
C ALA A 88 3.21 -1.09 4.68
N GLN A 89 3.27 -0.31 5.76
CA GLN A 89 2.23 0.63 6.15
C GLN A 89 2.68 2.06 5.83
N MET A 90 1.73 2.93 5.56
CA MET A 90 1.94 4.37 5.54
C MET A 90 1.51 4.94 6.89
N LEU A 91 2.43 5.64 7.55
CA LEU A 91 2.19 6.34 8.81
C LEU A 91 1.30 7.56 8.60
N ALA A 92 0.72 8.08 9.68
CA ALA A 92 -0.05 9.34 9.66
C ALA A 92 0.73 10.53 9.07
N THR A 93 2.07 10.51 9.10
CA THR A 93 2.95 11.53 8.48
C THR A 93 3.06 11.41 6.95
N GLY A 94 2.58 10.31 6.38
CA GLY A 94 2.73 9.94 4.98
C GLY A 94 4.04 9.22 4.66
N GLU A 95 4.90 8.98 5.65
CA GLU A 95 6.10 8.15 5.51
C GLU A 95 5.74 6.66 5.57
N TRP A 96 6.62 5.80 5.05
CA TRP A 96 6.43 4.36 4.97
C TRP A 96 7.26 3.65 6.02
N ASP A 97 6.70 2.56 6.52
CA ASP A 97 7.26 1.75 7.60
C ASP A 97 7.03 0.28 7.20
N ASP A 98 8.08 -0.53 7.14
CA ASP A 98 7.95 -1.97 6.99
C ASP A 98 7.42 -2.57 8.29
N TYR A 99 6.48 -3.49 8.15
CA TYR A 99 5.69 -3.96 9.27
C TYR A 99 5.22 -5.38 9.05
N GLY A 100 5.01 -6.09 10.15
CA GLY A 100 4.51 -7.46 10.10
C GLY A 100 3.15 -7.54 9.40
N CYS A 101 3.06 -8.26 8.28
CA CYS A 101 1.83 -8.39 7.48
C CYS A 101 0.60 -8.85 8.31
N GLU A 102 0.86 -9.63 9.37
CA GLU A 102 -0.12 -10.17 10.31
C GLU A 102 -0.20 -9.41 11.64
N ALA A 103 0.68 -8.44 11.89
CA ALA A 103 0.89 -7.84 13.20
C ALA A 103 -0.29 -6.98 13.68
N ARG A 104 -1.07 -6.37 12.76
CA ARG A 104 -2.27 -5.59 13.13
C ARG A 104 -3.50 -5.96 12.32
N SER A 105 -4.59 -6.22 13.04
CA SER A 105 -5.91 -6.51 12.44
C SER A 105 -6.88 -5.32 12.48
N ASP A 106 -6.44 -4.14 12.93
CA ASP A 106 -7.24 -2.92 13.10
C ASP A 106 -6.75 -1.71 12.29
N LEU A 107 -5.61 -1.82 11.60
CA LEU A 107 -5.13 -0.80 10.68
C LEU A 107 -6.17 -0.47 9.59
N SER A 108 -6.21 0.82 9.24
CA SER A 108 -6.84 1.28 8.02
C SER A 108 -6.09 0.73 6.82
N PHE A 109 -6.65 0.87 5.63
CA PHE A 109 -5.98 0.48 4.40
C PHE A 109 -6.44 1.36 3.26
N VAL A 110 -5.57 1.50 2.27
CA VAL A 110 -5.75 2.44 1.19
C VAL A 110 -5.95 1.66 -0.10
N CYS A 111 -7.11 1.78 -0.75
CA CYS A 111 -7.32 1.15 -2.05
C CYS A 111 -7.07 2.12 -3.20
N TYR A 112 -6.45 1.60 -4.25
CA TYR A 112 -6.35 2.23 -5.55
C TYR A 112 -7.66 2.04 -6.32
N THR A 113 -8.34 3.16 -6.64
CA THR A 113 -9.53 3.15 -7.48
C THR A 113 -9.19 3.80 -8.81
N GLY A 114 -8.93 2.98 -9.83
CA GLY A 114 -8.89 3.47 -11.19
C GLY A 114 -10.30 3.42 -11.76
N GLU A 115 -10.95 4.56 -11.89
CA GLU A 115 -12.07 4.62 -12.82
C GLU A 115 -11.48 4.43 -14.22
N LYS A 116 -11.73 3.26 -14.83
CA LYS A 116 -11.51 3.09 -16.27
C LYS A 116 -12.60 3.90 -16.97
N LEU A 117 -12.44 5.23 -17.01
CA LEU A 117 -13.34 6.11 -17.74
C LEU A 117 -13.31 5.64 -19.19
N ARG A 118 -14.47 5.19 -19.69
CA ARG A 118 -14.65 4.62 -21.04
C ARG A 118 -14.31 5.59 -22.18
N VAL A 119 -13.92 6.83 -21.86
CA VAL A 119 -13.69 7.89 -22.84
C VAL A 119 -12.38 8.58 -22.47
N GLN A 120 -11.39 8.43 -23.37
CA GLN A 120 -10.12 9.17 -23.42
C GLN A 120 -9.17 9.01 -22.23
N GLY A 121 -8.35 7.96 -22.25
CA GLY A 121 -6.89 7.95 -21.95
C GLY A 121 -6.31 8.68 -20.72
N PHE A 122 -7.12 9.24 -19.84
CA PHE A 122 -6.74 10.01 -18.67
C PHE A 122 -7.26 9.28 -17.43
N TYR A 123 -6.33 8.84 -16.58
CA TYR A 123 -6.65 8.16 -15.32
C TYR A 123 -6.84 9.22 -14.24
N LYS A 124 -8.07 9.42 -13.76
CA LYS A 124 -8.29 10.18 -12.53
C LYS A 124 -8.03 9.24 -11.36
N LEU A 125 -6.97 9.53 -10.61
CA LEU A 125 -6.57 8.77 -9.43
C LEU A 125 -7.50 9.18 -8.29
N ASN A 126 -8.31 8.25 -7.78
CA ASN A 126 -9.00 8.46 -6.51
C ASN A 126 -8.49 7.40 -5.53
N VAL A 127 -8.05 7.87 -4.37
CA VAL A 127 -7.50 7.04 -3.31
C VAL A 127 -8.36 7.23 -2.08
N PHE A 128 -8.83 6.13 -1.49
CA PHE A 128 -9.76 6.16 -0.35
C PHE A 128 -9.19 5.37 0.83
N VAL A 129 -9.35 5.92 2.04
CA VAL A 129 -8.94 5.28 3.30
C VAL A 129 -10.14 4.54 3.89
N TYR A 130 -9.94 3.25 4.17
CA TYR A 130 -10.98 2.36 4.68
C TYR A 130 -10.58 1.81 6.06
N ARG A 131 -11.53 1.78 7.00
CA ARG A 131 -11.35 1.16 8.34
C ARG A 131 -12.41 0.12 8.62
N LYS A 132 -12.05 -0.95 9.35
CA LYS A 132 -13.01 -1.96 9.84
C LYS A 132 -13.90 -1.35 10.92
N CYS A 133 -15.19 -1.16 10.66
CA CYS A 133 -16.15 -0.73 11.69
C CYS A 133 -16.49 -1.92 12.63
N HIS A 134 -16.41 -1.71 13.96
CA HIS A 134 -16.55 -2.76 14.98
C HIS A 134 -17.93 -3.44 14.92
N LYS A 135 -17.95 -4.75 14.64
CA LYS A 135 -18.96 -5.83 14.83
C LYS A 135 -20.48 -5.60 14.66
N TYR A 136 -21.00 -4.39 14.49
CA TYR A 136 -22.44 -4.11 14.37
C TYR A 136 -22.82 -3.25 13.16
N CYS A 137 -21.87 -2.88 12.30
CA CYS A 137 -22.16 -2.11 11.11
C CYS A 137 -21.68 -2.86 9.87
N SER A 138 -22.61 -3.44 9.12
CA SER A 138 -22.40 -4.08 7.81
C SER A 138 -22.11 -3.06 6.69
N ARG A 139 -21.59 -1.88 7.04
CA ARG A 139 -21.17 -0.82 6.10
C ARG A 139 -19.82 -0.25 6.54
N LEU A 140 -18.87 -0.18 5.60
CA LEU A 140 -17.61 0.53 5.80
C LEU A 140 -17.88 2.03 5.95
N CYS A 141 -17.17 2.63 6.90
CA CYS A 141 -17.22 4.04 7.18
C CYS A 141 -16.16 4.73 6.29
N ILE A 142 -16.60 5.41 5.22
CA ILE A 142 -15.72 6.25 4.37
C ILE A 142 -15.46 7.54 5.16
N TYR A 143 -14.20 7.85 5.45
CA TYR A 143 -13.83 9.18 5.93
C TYR A 143 -13.50 10.03 4.71
N VAL A 144 -14.22 11.16 4.57
CA VAL A 144 -14.02 12.19 3.54
C VAL A 144 -13.00 13.21 4.06
#